data_AF-A0A0N4X3U9-F1
#
_entry.id   AF-A0A0N4X3U9-F1
#
_cell.length_a   1.000
_cell.length_b   1.000
_cell.length_c   1.000
_cell.angle_alpha   90.00
_cell.angle_beta   90.00
_cell.angle_gamma   90.00
#
_symmetry.space_group_name_H-M   'P 1'
#
loop_
_entity.id
_entity.type
_entity.pdbx_description
1 polymer ?
#
loop_
_entity_poly.entity_id
_entity_poly.type
_entity_poly.pdbx_seq_one_letter_code
_entity_poly.pdbx_strand_id
1 'polypeptide(L)'
;MHEFAVIFAAMGVNMATARLFKQEFEERGDMQNVCMYLNTASDPIIERVLTPRMALTAAEFLAYQCGRHVVVVMTDMTAYAEALRVV
;
A
#
# COMPACT_ATOMS: atom_id res chain seq x y z
N MET A 1 -9.24 11.58 20.74
CA MET A 1 -9.40 10.30 20.02
C MET A 1 -8.24 10.23 19.03
N HIS A 2 -7.35 9.25 19.15
CA HIS A 2 -6.31 9.04 18.13
C HIS A 2 -6.97 8.43 16.90
N GLU A 3 -6.97 9.14 15.78
CA GLU A 3 -7.52 8.62 14.53
C GLU A 3 -6.62 7.47 14.03
N PHE A 4 -7.25 6.35 13.70
CA PHE A 4 -6.58 5.18 13.14
C PHE A 4 -6.49 5.33 11.62
N ALA A 5 -5.35 4.97 11.03
CA ALA A 5 -5.14 4.99 9.58
C ALA A 5 -4.56 3.67 9.10
N VAL A 6 -5.03 3.21 7.93
CA VAL A 6 -4.52 2.01 7.28
C VAL A 6 -3.82 2.42 5.99
N ILE A 7 -2.61 1.93 5.80
CA ILE A 7 -1.89 2.08 4.53
C ILE A 7 -1.72 0.70 3.91
N PHE A 8 -2.24 0.53 2.71
CA PHE A 8 -2.15 -0.70 1.96
C PHE A 8 -1.18 -0.52 0.79
N ALA A 9 -0.16 -1.36 0.69
CA ALA A 9 0.81 -1.36 -0.39
C ALA A 9 0.77 -2.71 -1.12
N ALA A 10 0.31 -2.68 -2.37
CA ALA A 10 0.23 -3.84 -3.26
C ALA A 10 1.35 -3.78 -4.31
N MET A 11 2.08 -4.87 -4.53
CA MET A 11 3.26 -4.97 -5.38
C MET A 11 3.16 -6.17 -6.30
N GLY A 12 3.20 -5.92 -7.61
CA GLY A 12 3.08 -6.98 -8.62
C GLY A 12 1.74 -7.72 -8.59
N VAL A 13 0.69 -7.13 -8.01
CA VAL A 13 -0.61 -7.80 -7.91
C VAL A 13 -1.34 -7.82 -9.25
N ASN A 14 -2.20 -8.80 -9.47
CA ASN A 14 -3.03 -8.80 -10.66
C ASN A 14 -4.12 -7.70 -10.58
N MET A 15 -4.63 -7.28 -11.72
CA MET A 15 -5.65 -6.21 -11.81
C MET A 15 -6.97 -6.57 -11.11
N ALA A 16 -7.34 -7.86 -11.07
CA ALA A 16 -8.56 -8.30 -10.40
C ALA A 16 -8.45 -8.15 -8.88
N THR A 17 -7.30 -8.52 -8.31
CA THR A 17 -6.94 -8.38 -6.89
C THR A 17 -6.88 -6.91 -6.49
N ALA A 18 -6.28 -6.04 -7.32
CA ALA A 18 -6.27 -4.59 -7.07
C ALA A 18 -7.70 -4.01 -7.00
N ARG A 19 -8.60 -4.44 -7.91
CA ARG A 19 -10.01 -4.03 -7.91
C ARG A 19 -10.77 -4.57 -6.70
N LEU A 20 -10.54 -5.83 -6.34
CA LEU A 20 -11.17 -6.47 -5.19
C LEU A 20 -10.85 -5.69 -3.91
N PHE A 21 -9.58 -5.35 -3.66
CA PHE A 21 -9.22 -4.57 -2.48
C PHE A 21 -9.91 -3.21 -2.45
N LYS A 22 -9.91 -2.50 -3.58
CA LYS A 22 -10.58 -1.19 -3.66
C LYS A 22 -12.08 -1.30 -3.35
N GLN A 23 -12.75 -2.29 -3.92
CA GLN A 23 -14.17 -2.55 -3.68
C GLN A 23 -14.45 -2.92 -2.21
N GLU A 24 -13.63 -3.78 -1.61
CA GLU A 24 -13.78 -4.17 -0.19
C GLU A 24 -13.64 -2.96 0.75
N PHE A 25 -12.74 -2.02 0.45
CA PHE A 25 -12.59 -0.80 1.24
C PHE A 25 -13.71 0.22 1.01
N GLU A 26 -14.22 0.30 -0.23
CA GLU A 26 -15.40 1.12 -0.58
C GLU A 26 -16.66 0.63 0.14
N GLU A 27 -16.92 -0.68 0.13
CA GLU A 27 -18.11 -1.29 0.75
C GLU A 27 -18.11 -1.18 2.27
N ARG A 28 -16.93 -1.17 2.91
CA ARG A 28 -16.80 -1.01 4.36
C ARG A 28 -16.96 0.44 4.84
N GLY A 29 -17.03 1.41 3.93
CA GLY A 29 -17.22 2.82 4.27
C GLY A 29 -16.01 3.51 4.93
N ASP A 30 -14.85 2.85 4.96
CA ASP A 30 -13.67 3.30 5.71
C ASP A 30 -12.63 4.03 4.83
N MET A 31 -13.00 4.37 3.58
CA MET A 31 -12.10 5.03 2.62
C MET A 31 -11.48 6.34 3.15
N GLN A 32 -12.12 7.02 4.11
CA GLN A 32 -11.57 8.25 4.68
C GLN A 32 -10.30 8.01 5.51
N ASN A 33 -10.07 6.78 5.98
CA ASN A 33 -8.93 6.40 6.81
C ASN A 33 -7.95 5.43 6.11
N VAL A 34 -8.18 5.13 4.83
CA VAL A 34 -7.38 4.16 4.06
C VAL A 34 -6.64 4.86 2.93
N CYS A 35 -5.32 4.67 2.88
CA CYS A 35 -4.48 5.07 1.75
C CYS A 35 -3.96 3.83 1.04
N MET A 36 -4.09 3.76 -0.29
CA MET A 36 -3.68 2.59 -1.07
C MET A 36 -2.62 2.97 -2.10
N TYR A 37 -1.52 2.21 -2.10
CA TYR A 37 -0.48 2.23 -3.12
C TYR A 37 -0.56 0.92 -3.89
N LEU A 38 -0.89 0.98 -5.18
CA LEU A 38 -1.12 -0.21 -6.00
C LEU A 38 -0.14 -0.24 -7.17
N ASN A 39 0.78 -1.21 -7.14
CA ASN A 39 1.61 -1.60 -8.28
C ASN A 39 1.14 -2.96 -8.79
N THR A 40 0.77 -3.01 -10.06
CA THR A 40 0.23 -4.19 -10.71
C THR A 40 1.33 -4.98 -11.43
N ALA A 41 1.04 -6.22 -11.81
CA ALA A 41 1.97 -7.06 -12.56
C ALA A 41 2.37 -6.47 -13.92
N SER A 42 1.52 -5.60 -14.50
CA SER A 42 1.79 -4.90 -15.76
C SER A 42 2.62 -3.62 -15.60
N ASP A 43 2.76 -3.11 -14.38
CA ASP A 43 3.47 -1.86 -14.11
C ASP A 43 5.00 -2.09 -14.08
N PRO A 44 5.81 -1.05 -14.35
CA PRO A 44 7.27 -1.14 -14.33
C PRO A 44 7.84 -1.73 -13.03
N ILE A 45 8.86 -2.58 -13.15
CA ILE A 45 9.55 -3.22 -12.01
C ILE A 45 10.09 -2.19 -11.02
N ILE A 46 10.58 -1.05 -11.51
CA ILE A 46 11.11 0.02 -10.64
C ILE A 46 10.04 0.60 -9.72
N GLU A 47 8.80 0.75 -10.18
CA GLU A 47 7.69 1.27 -9.36
C GLU A 47 7.37 0.30 -8.21
N ARG A 48 7.51 -1.01 -8.46
CA ARG A 48 7.36 -2.05 -7.44
C ARG A 48 8.37 -1.88 -6.29
N VAL A 49 9.59 -1.51 -6.62
CA VAL A 49 10.67 -1.24 -5.64
C VAL A 49 10.43 0.06 -4.87
N LEU A 50 9.73 1.03 -5.48
CA LEU A 50 9.38 2.30 -4.83
C LEU A 50 8.12 2.22 -3.97
N THR A 51 7.19 1.32 -4.29
CA THR A 51 5.88 1.23 -3.63
C THR A 51 5.98 1.09 -2.09
N PRO A 52 6.81 0.20 -1.52
CA PRO A 52 6.99 0.13 -0.05
C PRO A 52 7.51 1.43 0.55
N ARG A 53 8.45 2.09 -0.14
CA ARG A 53 9.06 3.32 0.36
C ARG A 53 8.03 4.43 0.42
N MET A 54 7.24 4.60 -0.64
CA MET A 54 6.15 5.60 -0.67
C MET A 54 5.11 5.33 0.42
N ALA A 55 4.71 4.07 0.60
CA ALA A 55 3.76 3.68 1.63
C ALA A 55 4.28 3.98 3.04
N LEU A 56 5.55 3.65 3.33
CA LEU A 56 6.16 3.91 4.63
C LEU A 56 6.39 5.41 4.87
N THR A 57 6.75 6.19 3.86
CA THR A 57 6.86 7.65 3.99
C THR A 57 5.53 8.28 4.38
N ALA A 58 4.42 7.85 3.78
CA ALA A 58 3.10 8.30 4.19
C ALA A 58 2.75 7.80 5.61
N ALA A 59 3.15 6.59 5.97
CA ALA A 59 2.94 6.04 7.30
C ALA A 59 3.64 6.87 8.38
N GLU A 60 4.92 7.20 8.15
CA GLU A 60 5.74 8.02 9.04
C GLU A 60 5.16 9.43 9.18
N PHE A 61 4.70 10.03 8.10
CA PHE A 61 4.03 11.33 8.14
C PHE A 61 2.77 11.28 9.02
N LEU A 62 1.86 10.33 8.77
CA LEU A 62 0.62 10.21 9.54
C LEU A 62 0.88 9.87 11.01
N ALA A 63 1.86 9.01 11.30
CA ALA A 63 2.19 8.61 12.66
C ALA A 63 2.88 9.74 13.43
N TYR A 64 3.98 10.27 12.90
CA TYR A 64 4.86 11.19 13.65
C TYR A 64 4.43 12.65 13.55
N GLN A 65 3.87 13.08 12.41
CA GLN A 65 3.48 14.47 12.21
C GLN A 65 1.99 14.70 12.51
N CYS A 66 1.14 13.72 12.21
CA CYS A 66 -0.30 13.84 12.46
C CYS A 66 -0.78 13.13 13.75
N GLY A 67 0.09 12.40 14.47
CA GLY A 67 -0.25 11.75 15.73
C GLY A 67 -1.28 10.62 15.62
N ARG A 68 -1.37 9.98 14.44
CA ARG A 68 -2.30 8.87 14.15
C ARG A 68 -1.71 7.52 14.52
N HIS A 69 -2.55 6.55 14.85
CA HIS A 69 -2.13 5.15 14.91
C HIS A 69 -2.20 4.55 13.51
N VAL A 70 -1.06 4.11 12.98
CA VAL A 70 -0.95 3.65 11.59
C VAL A 70 -0.65 2.16 11.55
N VAL A 71 -1.42 1.42 10.73
CA VAL A 71 -1.08 0.05 10.34
C VAL A 71 -0.76 0.02 8.86
N VAL A 72 0.43 -0.49 8.52
CA VAL A 72 0.87 -0.66 7.15
C VAL A 72 0.78 -2.14 6.78
N VAL A 73 0.04 -2.45 5.72
CA VAL A 73 -0.09 -3.80 5.15
C VAL A 73 0.62 -3.81 3.80
N MET A 74 1.61 -4.67 3.64
CA MET A 74 2.41 -4.78 2.41
C MET A 74 2.30 -6.19 1.82
N THR A 75 1.97 -6.27 0.53
CA THR A 75 1.86 -7.51 -0.25
C THR A 75 2.15 -7.24 -1.73
N ASP A 76 2.73 -8.09 -2.56
CA ASP A 76 3.43 -9.31 -2.20
C ASP A 76 4.92 -9.01 -2.05
N MET A 77 5.48 -9.31 -0.86
CA MET A 77 6.90 -9.10 -0.58
C MET A 77 7.80 -10.03 -1.40
N THR A 78 7.26 -11.14 -1.92
CA THR A 78 7.93 -12.02 -2.89
C THR A 78 8.14 -11.30 -4.20
N ALA A 79 7.10 -10.65 -4.74
CA ALA A 79 7.19 -9.88 -5.97
C ALA A 79 8.13 -8.67 -5.83
N TYR A 80 8.19 -8.07 -4.64
CA TYR A 80 9.18 -7.05 -4.30
C TYR A 80 10.60 -7.60 -4.28
N ALA A 81 10.84 -8.76 -3.63
CA ALA A 81 12.16 -9.39 -3.61
C ALA A 81 12.63 -9.83 -5.00
N GLU A 82 11.73 -10.33 -5.84
CA GLU A 82 12.01 -10.62 -7.25
C GLU A 82 12.42 -9.37 -8.02
N ALA A 83 11.72 -8.26 -7.80
CA ALA A 83 12.08 -6.98 -8.40
C ALA A 83 13.46 -6.51 -7.93
N LEU A 84 13.77 -6.60 -6.63
CA LEU A 84 15.08 -6.27 -6.08
C LEU A 84 16.22 -7.13 -6.65
N ARG A 85 15.96 -8.36 -7.09
CA ARG A 85 17.00 -9.23 -7.68
C ARG A 85 17.45 -8.73 -9.06
N VAL A 86 16.57 -8.04 -9.79
CA VAL A 86 16.81 -7.60 -11.16
C VAL A 86 17.47 -6.22 -11.21
N VAL A 87 17.28 -5.42 -10.16
CA VAL A 87 17.91 -4.10 -9.97
C VAL A 87 19.28 -4.25 -9.34
#